data_AF-A0A939YW11-F1
#
_entry.id   AF-A0A939YW11-F1
#
_cell.length_a   1.000
_cell.length_b   1.000
_cell.length_c   1.000
_cell.angle_alpha   90.00
_cell.angle_beta   90.00
_cell.angle_gamma   90.00
#
_symmetry.space_group_name_H-M   'P 1'
#
loop_
_entity.id
_entity.type
_entity.pdbx_description
1 polymer ?
#
loop_
_entity_poly.entity_id
_entity_poly.type
_entity_poly.pdbx_seq_one_letter_code
_entity_poly.pdbx_strand_id
1 'polypeptide(L)'
;MKRTAALILSLVLLLSVMGVRAEGEEPLFKQMAALEWLFCSGAGGWAADLWILEDGSFRGEYHALDMNDAGEGYPLGTVYICDFTGRMTLLEQADERSWKILIEKMAFDEELGLETIIEEGYRCITTDFYGITEGDEMTLYLPGTPVDALSDDMRMWAHLYDMENAPSELENWMLCSEKNDSGFVGYPIFDGTAEENP
;
A
#
# COMPACT_ATOMS: atom_id res chain seq x y z
N MET A 1 -52.34 -39.66 1.13
CA MET A 1 -51.91 -39.10 2.44
C MET A 1 -50.44 -38.72 2.35
N LYS A 2 -50.06 -37.62 3.01
CA LYS A 2 -48.68 -37.13 3.28
C LYS A 2 -47.82 -36.70 2.07
N ARG A 3 -47.58 -35.37 2.04
CA ARG A 3 -46.36 -34.66 1.59
C ARG A 3 -45.15 -35.25 2.36
N THR A 4 -43.86 -35.10 2.06
CA THR A 4 -42.99 -34.01 1.54
C THR A 4 -41.62 -34.71 1.24
N ALA A 5 -40.57 -34.15 0.63
CA ALA A 5 -40.20 -32.80 0.20
C ALA A 5 -39.23 -32.88 -1.02
N ALA A 6 -38.62 -31.76 -1.40
CA ALA A 6 -37.46 -31.70 -2.29
C ALA A 6 -36.16 -31.53 -1.48
N LEU A 7 -35.06 -32.14 -1.92
CA LEU A 7 -33.71 -31.69 -1.62
C LEU A 7 -33.11 -31.11 -2.89
N ILE A 8 -32.92 -29.79 -2.92
CA ILE A 8 -32.03 -29.15 -3.88
C ILE A 8 -30.61 -29.39 -3.35
N LEU A 9 -29.80 -30.13 -4.12
CA LEU A 9 -28.43 -30.41 -3.76
C LEU A 9 -27.58 -29.17 -4.08
N SER A 10 -27.41 -28.28 -3.10
CA SER A 10 -26.59 -27.08 -3.25
C SER A 10 -25.13 -27.46 -3.54
N LEU A 11 -24.70 -27.29 -4.78
CA LEU A 11 -23.32 -27.46 -5.21
C LEU A 11 -22.50 -26.23 -4.79
N VAL A 12 -22.15 -26.15 -3.50
CA VAL A 12 -21.02 -25.34 -3.05
C VAL A 12 -19.85 -26.29 -2.86
N LEU A 13 -19.17 -26.60 -3.96
CA LEU A 13 -17.95 -27.40 -3.93
C LEU A 13 -16.79 -26.50 -3.52
N LEU A 14 -16.01 -26.93 -2.52
CA LEU A 14 -14.88 -26.17 -1.99
C LEU A 14 -13.84 -25.91 -3.09
N LEU A 15 -13.59 -24.62 -3.39
CA LEU A 15 -12.35 -24.17 -4.03
C LEU A 15 -11.27 -24.02 -2.95
N SER A 16 -10.71 -25.15 -2.51
CA SER A 16 -9.54 -25.17 -1.63
C SER A 16 -8.25 -25.21 -2.44
N VAL A 17 -7.44 -24.15 -2.35
CA VAL A 17 -5.98 -24.17 -2.57
C VAL A 17 -5.53 -24.70 -3.94
N MET A 18 -5.97 -24.05 -5.02
CA MET A 18 -5.22 -23.93 -6.27
C MET A 18 -5.79 -22.75 -7.06
N GLY A 19 -5.01 -21.68 -7.19
CA GLY A 19 -5.49 -20.40 -7.71
C GLY A 19 -5.88 -20.48 -9.19
N VAL A 20 -7.18 -20.45 -9.46
CA VAL A 20 -7.68 -19.97 -10.75
C VAL A 20 -7.82 -18.45 -10.60
N ARG A 21 -6.74 -17.75 -10.91
CA ARG A 21 -6.74 -16.29 -10.99
C ARG A 21 -7.59 -15.84 -12.18
N ALA A 22 -8.34 -14.76 -12.02
CA ALA A 22 -9.07 -14.19 -13.14
C ALA A 22 -8.09 -13.59 -14.16
N GLU A 23 -8.41 -13.63 -15.45
CA GLU A 23 -7.50 -13.19 -16.53
C GLU A 23 -7.07 -11.70 -16.42
N GLY A 24 -7.74 -10.90 -15.58
CA GLY A 24 -7.39 -9.51 -15.27
C GLY A 24 -6.49 -9.32 -14.04
N GLU A 25 -6.31 -10.32 -13.17
CA GLU A 25 -5.53 -10.20 -11.92
C GLU A 25 -4.02 -10.19 -12.17
N GLU A 26 -3.53 -11.19 -12.90
CA GLU A 26 -2.10 -11.32 -13.27
C GLU A 26 -1.59 -10.09 -14.06
N PRO A 27 -2.32 -9.55 -15.08
CA PRO A 27 -1.91 -8.31 -15.74
C PRO A 27 -1.88 -7.09 -14.83
N LEU A 28 -2.75 -7.01 -13.80
CA LEU A 28 -2.80 -5.84 -12.92
C LEU A 28 -1.66 -5.87 -11.91
N PHE A 29 -1.46 -6.98 -11.19
CA PHE A 29 -0.32 -7.08 -10.26
C PHE A 29 1.03 -6.96 -10.98
N LYS A 30 1.15 -7.43 -12.22
CA LYS A 30 2.33 -7.19 -13.05
C LYS A 30 2.58 -5.70 -13.35
N GLN A 31 1.55 -4.90 -13.53
CA GLN A 31 1.69 -3.44 -13.67
C GLN A 31 2.06 -2.80 -12.32
N MET A 32 1.42 -3.21 -11.22
CA MET A 32 1.71 -2.71 -9.88
C MET A 32 3.15 -3.04 -9.42
N ALA A 33 3.69 -4.17 -9.87
CA ALA A 33 5.05 -4.61 -9.58
C ALA A 33 6.15 -3.87 -10.39
N ALA A 34 5.75 -3.05 -11.37
CA ALA A 34 6.66 -2.14 -12.08
C ALA A 34 6.77 -0.75 -11.42
N LEU A 35 6.16 -0.58 -10.24
CA LEU A 35 6.07 0.67 -9.51
C LEU A 35 6.67 0.53 -8.10
N GLU A 36 7.28 1.61 -7.60
CA GLU A 36 7.55 1.80 -6.17
C GLU A 36 6.42 2.63 -5.58
N TRP A 37 5.87 2.20 -4.44
CA TRP A 37 4.68 2.80 -3.84
C TRP A 37 5.08 3.56 -2.58
N LEU A 38 4.91 4.88 -2.60
CA LEU A 38 5.28 5.76 -1.50
C LEU A 38 4.03 6.32 -0.82
N PHE A 39 3.96 6.18 0.50
CA PHE A 39 3.03 6.91 1.36
C PHE A 39 3.84 7.74 2.36
N CYS A 40 3.79 9.07 2.26
CA CYS A 40 4.60 9.93 3.13
C CYS A 40 3.86 11.16 3.63
N SER A 41 4.34 11.68 4.75
CA SER A 41 4.02 13.03 5.18
C SER A 41 4.56 14.06 4.18
N GLY A 42 3.78 15.09 3.85
CA GLY A 42 4.20 16.12 2.88
C GLY A 42 5.44 16.95 3.26
N ALA A 43 5.91 16.85 4.50
CA ALA A 43 7.17 17.44 4.97
C ALA A 43 8.35 16.43 5.03
N GLY A 44 8.13 15.16 4.71
CA GLY A 44 9.16 14.10 4.74
C GLY A 44 9.65 13.71 6.15
N GLY A 45 8.84 13.92 7.19
CA GLY A 45 9.20 13.51 8.57
C GLY A 45 9.01 12.01 8.82
N TRP A 46 8.16 11.37 8.01
CA TRP A 46 7.98 9.92 7.93
C TRP A 46 7.50 9.51 6.53
N ALA A 47 7.80 8.26 6.17
CA ALA A 47 7.32 7.59 4.97
C ALA A 47 7.17 6.07 5.18
N ALA A 48 6.31 5.45 4.37
CA ALA A 48 6.24 4.01 4.15
C ALA A 48 6.46 3.73 2.65
N ASP A 49 7.46 2.92 2.35
CA ASP A 49 7.74 2.40 1.02
C ASP A 49 7.13 0.99 0.89
N LEU A 50 6.56 0.68 -0.28
CA LEU A 50 5.86 -0.58 -0.54
C LEU A 50 6.26 -1.11 -1.93
N TRP A 51 6.68 -2.38 -1.96
CA TRP A 51 7.02 -3.12 -3.19
C TRP A 51 6.10 -4.32 -3.35
N ILE A 52 5.34 -4.31 -4.44
CA ILE A 52 4.35 -5.34 -4.77
C ILE A 52 4.97 -6.30 -5.79
N LEU A 53 4.75 -7.61 -5.62
CA LEU A 53 5.21 -8.64 -6.55
C LEU A 53 4.10 -9.01 -7.55
N GLU A 54 4.47 -9.61 -8.69
CA GLU A 54 3.50 -10.04 -9.72
C GLU A 54 2.42 -11.00 -9.17
N ASP A 55 2.68 -11.67 -8.04
CA ASP A 55 1.72 -12.56 -7.38
C ASP A 55 0.87 -11.89 -6.27
N GLY A 56 0.92 -10.56 -6.12
CA GLY A 56 0.18 -9.85 -5.09
C GLY A 56 0.72 -10.04 -3.66
N SER A 57 1.83 -10.79 -3.47
CA SER A 57 2.60 -10.67 -2.23
C SER A 57 3.34 -9.33 -2.22
N PHE A 58 3.59 -8.76 -1.04
CA PHE A 58 4.29 -7.49 -0.93
C PHE A 58 5.24 -7.46 0.28
N ARG A 59 6.22 -6.55 0.22
CA ARG A 59 7.06 -6.11 1.33
C ARG A 59 6.96 -4.59 1.45
N GLY A 60 7.15 -4.04 2.63
CA GLY A 60 7.26 -2.61 2.84
C GLY A 60 8.12 -2.27 4.05
N GLU A 61 8.61 -1.04 4.05
CA GLU A 61 9.56 -0.49 5.01
C GLU A 61 8.99 0.88 5.44
N TYR A 62 8.70 1.06 6.74
CA TYR A 62 8.30 2.34 7.30
C TYR A 62 9.43 2.95 8.11
N HIS A 63 9.60 4.28 8.00
CA HIS A 63 10.55 5.04 8.79
C HIS A 63 9.98 6.40 9.20
N ALA A 64 10.28 6.83 10.44
CA ALA A 64 10.00 8.16 10.95
C ALA A 64 11.16 8.67 11.80
N LEU A 65 11.54 9.95 11.65
CA LEU A 65 12.62 10.57 12.44
C LEU A 65 12.05 11.61 13.41
N ASP A 66 12.19 11.38 14.71
CA ASP A 66 12.01 12.41 15.73
C ASP A 66 13.37 12.92 16.25
N MET A 67 13.78 14.08 15.75
CA MET A 67 14.98 14.80 16.20
C MET A 67 14.83 15.41 17.60
N ASN A 68 13.62 15.51 18.16
CA ASN A 68 13.39 16.01 19.52
C ASN A 68 13.57 14.90 20.56
N ASP A 69 13.41 13.63 20.18
CA ASP A 69 13.62 12.46 21.02
C ASP A 69 15.10 12.01 20.97
N ALA A 70 15.98 12.87 21.46
CA ALA A 70 17.43 12.69 21.49
C ALA A 70 17.97 12.55 22.92
N GLY A 71 19.10 11.84 23.10
CA GLY A 71 19.65 11.54 24.42
C GLY A 71 21.15 11.24 24.45
N GLU A 72 21.67 10.89 25.63
CA GLU A 72 23.05 10.47 25.79
C GLU A 72 23.30 9.15 25.06
N GLY A 73 24.26 9.15 24.12
CA GLY A 73 24.52 8.03 23.20
C GLY A 73 23.75 8.10 21.87
N TYR A 74 22.70 8.91 21.77
CA TYR A 74 21.92 9.12 20.54
C TYR A 74 21.54 10.61 20.34
N PRO A 75 22.54 11.49 20.12
CA PRO A 75 22.32 12.94 20.03
C PRO A 75 21.61 13.40 18.75
N LEU A 76 21.45 12.55 17.73
CA LEU A 76 20.81 12.90 16.46
C LEU A 76 19.29 12.64 16.45
N GLY A 77 18.75 12.02 17.50
CA GLY A 77 17.33 11.71 17.65
C GLY A 77 17.03 10.21 17.64
N THR A 78 15.73 9.91 17.53
CA THR A 78 15.21 8.55 17.46
C THR A 78 14.54 8.31 16.11
N VAL A 79 14.95 7.21 15.46
CA VAL A 79 14.34 6.69 14.23
C VAL A 79 13.40 5.55 14.63
N TYR A 80 12.15 5.66 14.23
CA TYR A 80 11.14 4.61 14.39
C TYR A 80 11.07 3.84 13.07
N ILE A 81 11.17 2.51 13.11
CA ILE A 81 11.14 1.64 11.91
C ILE A 81 10.07 0.55 12.01
N CYS A 82 9.57 0.10 10.85
CA CYS A 82 8.72 -1.09 10.78
C CYS A 82 8.91 -1.79 9.43
N ASP A 83 9.47 -2.99 9.44
CA ASP A 83 9.55 -3.86 8.27
C ASP A 83 8.37 -4.83 8.28
N PHE A 84 7.63 -4.85 7.18
CA PHE A 84 6.39 -5.62 7.08
C PHE A 84 6.26 -6.37 5.75
N THR A 85 5.59 -7.50 5.80
CA THR A 85 5.25 -8.30 4.62
C THR A 85 3.77 -8.63 4.61
N GLY A 86 3.24 -8.95 3.44
CA GLY A 86 1.82 -9.29 3.33
C GLY A 86 1.41 -9.83 1.99
N ARG A 87 0.10 -9.97 1.83
CA ARG A 87 -0.54 -10.40 0.59
C ARG A 87 -1.79 -9.59 0.34
N MET A 88 -1.95 -9.16 -0.91
CA MET A 88 -3.14 -8.53 -1.42
C MET A 88 -3.81 -9.39 -2.49
N THR A 89 -5.14 -9.32 -2.54
CA THR A 89 -5.97 -9.99 -3.55
C THR A 89 -6.89 -8.95 -4.20
N LEU A 90 -7.03 -9.06 -5.51
CA LEU A 90 -7.98 -8.26 -6.28
C LEU A 90 -9.39 -8.78 -6.02
N LEU A 91 -10.33 -7.89 -5.72
CA LEU A 91 -11.73 -8.25 -5.46
C LEU A 91 -12.59 -8.10 -6.72
N GLU A 92 -12.67 -6.87 -7.24
CA GLU A 92 -13.44 -6.54 -8.43
C GLU A 92 -12.94 -5.25 -9.10
N GLN A 93 -13.29 -5.06 -10.37
CA GLN A 93 -13.18 -3.78 -11.04
C GLN A 93 -14.39 -2.93 -10.65
N ALA A 94 -14.17 -1.78 -10.00
CA ALA A 94 -15.26 -0.90 -9.57
C ALA A 94 -15.72 0.01 -10.72
N ASP A 95 -14.80 0.50 -11.55
CA ASP A 95 -15.10 1.23 -12.79
C ASP A 95 -13.95 1.12 -13.83
N GLU A 96 -14.05 1.84 -14.95
CA GLU A 96 -13.06 1.80 -16.04
C GLU A 96 -11.61 2.14 -15.60
N ARG A 97 -11.43 2.85 -14.48
CA ARG A 97 -10.13 3.28 -13.94
C ARG A 97 -9.94 2.97 -12.45
N SER A 98 -10.82 2.21 -11.81
CA SER A 98 -10.66 1.84 -10.41
C SER A 98 -10.92 0.35 -10.09
N TRP A 99 -10.17 -0.18 -9.12
CA TRP A 99 -10.24 -1.56 -8.66
C TRP A 99 -10.27 -1.64 -7.14
N LYS A 100 -10.95 -2.67 -6.61
CA LYS A 100 -10.98 -3.00 -5.19
C LYS A 100 -9.95 -4.06 -4.86
N ILE A 101 -9.13 -3.80 -3.83
CA ILE A 101 -8.03 -4.67 -3.40
C ILE A 101 -8.18 -4.94 -1.90
N LEU A 102 -8.10 -6.20 -1.49
CA LEU A 102 -8.08 -6.61 -0.09
C LEU A 102 -6.66 -6.89 0.37
N ILE A 103 -6.24 -6.31 1.49
CA ILE A 103 -5.08 -6.75 2.26
C ILE A 103 -5.46 -8.04 3.02
N GLU A 104 -5.24 -9.20 2.40
CA GLU A 104 -5.64 -10.50 2.95
C GLU A 104 -4.89 -10.86 4.22
N LYS A 105 -3.61 -10.51 4.29
CA LYS A 105 -2.72 -10.89 5.38
C LYS A 105 -1.57 -9.91 5.54
N MET A 106 -1.17 -9.67 6.79
CA MET A 106 0.08 -8.99 7.13
C MET A 106 0.93 -9.78 8.12
N ALA A 107 2.22 -9.48 8.16
CA ALA A 107 3.20 -9.90 9.15
C ALA A 107 4.25 -8.79 9.34
N PHE A 108 4.86 -8.77 10.50
CA PHE A 108 5.92 -7.84 10.89
C PHE A 108 7.16 -8.66 11.23
N ASP A 109 8.33 -8.21 10.79
CA ASP A 109 9.54 -9.02 10.84
C ASP A 109 10.20 -8.99 12.23
N GLU A 110 10.00 -7.92 13.00
CA GLU A 110 10.57 -7.74 14.35
C GLU A 110 9.49 -7.61 15.45
N GLU A 111 9.89 -7.88 16.71
CA GLU A 111 9.07 -7.60 17.89
C GLU A 111 8.99 -6.08 18.12
N LEU A 112 7.83 -5.56 18.52
CA LEU A 112 7.62 -4.13 18.73
C LEU A 112 8.35 -3.62 19.99
N GLY A 113 8.98 -2.45 19.91
CA GLY A 113 9.69 -1.82 21.02
C GLY A 113 11.11 -2.34 21.24
N LEU A 114 11.73 -3.00 20.26
CA LEU A 114 13.15 -3.32 20.29
C LEU A 114 13.95 -2.04 20.06
N GLU A 115 14.79 -1.68 21.04
CA GLU A 115 15.67 -0.51 20.97
C GLU A 115 17.11 -0.92 20.61
N THR A 116 17.69 -0.27 19.59
CA THR A 116 19.10 -0.41 19.21
C THR A 116 19.76 0.95 19.08
N ILE A 117 20.95 1.15 19.65
CA ILE A 117 21.76 2.36 19.41
C ILE A 117 22.67 2.11 18.20
N ILE A 118 22.55 2.95 17.17
CA ILE A 118 23.37 2.92 15.96
C ILE A 118 24.64 3.75 16.23
N GLU A 119 25.80 3.28 15.77
CA GLU A 119 27.10 3.96 15.98
C GLU A 119 27.15 5.40 15.42
N GLU A 120 26.24 5.74 14.51
CA GLU A 120 26.07 7.08 13.93
C GLU A 120 25.44 8.10 14.89
N GLY A 121 24.95 7.67 16.07
CA GLY A 121 24.36 8.56 17.08
C GLY A 121 22.84 8.71 16.97
N TYR A 122 22.17 7.73 16.36
CA TYR A 122 20.72 7.55 16.40
C TYR A 122 20.34 6.41 17.34
N ARG A 123 19.17 6.52 17.98
CA ARG A 123 18.46 5.37 18.53
C ARG A 123 17.47 4.88 17.49
N CYS A 124 17.39 3.58 17.28
CA CYS A 124 16.39 2.94 16.44
C CYS A 124 15.39 2.19 17.34
N ILE A 125 14.09 2.32 17.06
CA ILE A 125 13.02 1.63 17.78
C ILE A 125 12.08 0.98 16.76
N THR A 126 11.79 -0.31 16.91
CA THR A 126 10.74 -0.97 16.13
C THR A 126 9.35 -0.52 16.59
N THR A 127 8.48 -0.16 15.65
CA THR A 127 7.14 0.37 15.91
C THR A 127 6.10 -0.36 15.06
N ASP A 128 4.82 -0.20 15.38
CA ASP A 128 3.77 -0.37 14.38
C ASP A 128 3.80 0.79 13.39
N PHE A 129 3.27 0.59 12.17
CA PHE A 129 3.18 1.65 11.17
C PHE A 129 1.74 2.06 10.86
N TYR A 130 1.62 3.33 10.47
CA TYR A 130 0.40 3.92 9.95
C TYR A 130 0.41 3.82 8.43
N GLY A 131 -0.66 3.28 7.85
CA GLY A 131 -0.78 3.05 6.40
C GLY A 131 -1.82 1.99 6.06
N ILE A 132 -1.46 0.71 6.16
CA ILE A 132 -2.38 -0.40 5.85
C ILE A 132 -2.53 -1.37 7.01
N THR A 133 -3.64 -2.09 7.05
CA THR A 133 -3.96 -3.07 8.10
C THR A 133 -4.57 -4.34 7.51
N GLU A 134 -4.40 -5.49 8.16
CA GLU A 134 -5.03 -6.73 7.71
C GLU A 134 -6.56 -6.59 7.63
N GLY A 135 -7.16 -7.13 6.58
CA GLY A 135 -8.58 -6.99 6.25
C GLY A 135 -8.97 -5.56 5.82
N ASP A 136 -8.03 -4.75 5.35
CA ASP A 136 -8.34 -3.46 4.71
C ASP A 136 -8.77 -3.63 3.24
N GLU A 137 -9.84 -2.94 2.85
CA GLU A 137 -10.33 -2.89 1.47
C GLU A 137 -9.94 -1.54 0.86
N MET A 138 -8.85 -1.57 0.10
CA MET A 138 -8.28 -0.41 -0.58
C MET A 138 -8.92 -0.21 -1.96
N THR A 139 -8.86 1.03 -2.45
CA THR A 139 -9.23 1.37 -3.82
C THR A 139 -7.99 1.78 -4.59
N LEU A 140 -7.70 1.06 -5.67
CA LEU A 140 -6.65 1.38 -6.62
C LEU A 140 -7.22 2.26 -7.74
N TYR A 141 -6.63 3.42 -7.96
CA TYR A 141 -6.94 4.34 -9.05
C TYR A 141 -5.80 4.37 -10.07
N LEU A 142 -6.16 4.30 -11.35
CA LEU A 142 -5.22 4.39 -12.46
C LEU A 142 -4.89 5.85 -12.82
N PRO A 143 -3.74 6.12 -13.46
CA PRO A 143 -3.48 7.41 -14.11
C PRO A 143 -4.63 7.82 -15.05
N GLY A 144 -4.92 9.12 -15.11
CA GLY A 144 -6.06 9.69 -15.82
C GLY A 144 -7.41 9.50 -15.11
N THR A 145 -7.43 9.06 -13.85
CA THR A 145 -8.63 9.12 -13.01
C THR A 145 -8.92 10.58 -12.64
N PRO A 146 -10.13 11.12 -12.86
CA PRO A 146 -10.47 12.47 -12.42
C PRO A 146 -10.22 12.66 -10.93
N VAL A 147 -9.55 13.74 -10.53
CA VAL A 147 -9.29 14.01 -9.10
C VAL A 147 -10.60 14.17 -8.31
N ASP A 148 -11.69 14.56 -8.99
CA ASP A 148 -13.03 14.61 -8.42
C ASP A 148 -13.67 13.25 -8.08
N ALA A 149 -13.00 12.12 -8.39
CA ALA A 149 -13.37 10.81 -7.88
C ALA A 149 -12.81 10.52 -6.46
N LEU A 150 -11.85 11.31 -5.97
CA LEU A 150 -11.20 11.14 -4.67
C LEU A 150 -11.89 12.00 -3.60
N SER A 151 -11.97 11.44 -2.38
CA SER A 151 -12.27 12.18 -1.15
C SER A 151 -11.20 13.23 -0.88
N ASP A 152 -11.55 14.30 -0.15
CA ASP A 152 -10.64 15.43 0.10
C ASP A 152 -9.34 14.97 0.80
N ASP A 153 -9.44 14.03 1.74
CA ASP A 153 -8.30 13.43 2.44
C ASP A 153 -7.40 12.62 1.48
N MET A 154 -7.98 11.84 0.55
CA MET A 154 -7.19 11.13 -0.47
C MET A 154 -6.55 12.09 -1.48
N ARG A 155 -7.10 13.27 -1.75
CA ARG A 155 -6.42 14.28 -2.61
C ARG A 155 -5.15 14.84 -1.95
N MET A 156 -5.15 14.99 -0.62
CA MET A 156 -3.96 15.36 0.15
C MET A 156 -2.87 14.26 0.01
N TRP A 157 -3.25 12.99 0.16
CA TRP A 157 -2.33 11.87 0.00
C TRP A 157 -1.88 11.62 -1.44
N ALA A 158 -2.64 12.07 -2.45
CA ALA A 158 -2.20 12.12 -3.84
C ALA A 158 -1.09 13.16 -4.11
N HIS A 159 -0.63 13.86 -3.06
CA HIS A 159 0.40 14.92 -3.11
C HIS A 159 0.01 16.13 -3.98
N LEU A 160 -1.29 16.37 -4.14
CA LEU A 160 -1.86 17.48 -4.91
C LEU A 160 -1.89 18.77 -4.08
N TYR A 161 -0.72 19.19 -3.59
CA TYR A 161 -0.59 20.27 -2.61
C TYR A 161 -0.94 21.67 -3.15
N ASP A 162 -0.79 21.91 -4.46
CA ASP A 162 -1.28 23.13 -5.11
C ASP A 162 -2.75 22.95 -5.51
N MET A 163 -3.66 23.15 -4.55
CA MET A 163 -5.10 23.04 -4.79
C MET A 163 -5.66 24.16 -5.71
N GLU A 164 -4.88 25.21 -6.03
CA GLU A 164 -5.31 26.24 -6.99
C GLU A 164 -4.97 25.86 -8.44
N ASN A 165 -3.90 25.09 -8.66
CA ASN A 165 -3.46 24.62 -9.98
C ASN A 165 -3.40 23.09 -10.12
N ALA A 166 -4.09 22.35 -9.25
CA ALA A 166 -4.07 20.89 -9.26
C ALA A 166 -4.50 20.32 -10.63
N PRO A 167 -3.83 19.26 -11.13
CA PRO A 167 -4.25 18.59 -12.35
C PRO A 167 -5.68 18.06 -12.20
N SER A 168 -6.45 18.06 -13.30
CA SER A 168 -7.84 17.58 -13.29
C SER A 168 -7.95 16.06 -13.17
N GLU A 169 -6.86 15.33 -13.44
CA GLU A 169 -6.76 13.88 -13.39
C GLU A 169 -5.44 13.46 -12.69
N LEU A 170 -5.41 12.28 -12.08
CA LEU A 170 -4.19 11.73 -11.47
C LEU A 170 -3.11 11.48 -12.53
N GLU A 171 -1.89 11.96 -12.29
CA GLU A 171 -0.74 11.68 -13.17
C GLU A 171 -0.13 10.29 -12.91
N ASN A 172 -0.20 9.82 -11.67
CA ASN A 172 0.37 8.55 -11.21
C ASN A 172 -0.73 7.59 -10.74
N TRP A 173 -0.34 6.34 -10.45
CA TRP A 173 -1.24 5.37 -9.80
C TRP A 173 -1.42 5.76 -8.34
N MET A 174 -2.56 5.42 -7.74
CA MET A 174 -2.79 5.65 -6.32
C MET A 174 -3.57 4.50 -5.67
N LEU A 175 -3.08 4.03 -4.53
CA LEU A 175 -3.73 2.98 -3.72
C LEU A 175 -4.20 3.60 -2.39
N CYS A 176 -5.51 3.80 -2.27
CA CYS A 176 -6.17 4.51 -1.17
C CYS A 176 -6.78 3.57 -0.13
N SER A 177 -6.56 3.86 1.15
CA SER A 177 -7.31 3.30 2.28
C SER A 177 -8.15 4.39 2.95
N GLU A 178 -9.47 4.30 2.79
CA GLU A 178 -10.44 5.11 3.53
C GLU A 178 -10.55 4.63 5.01
N LYS A 179 -10.20 3.37 5.30
CA LYS A 179 -10.21 2.78 6.65
C LYS A 179 -9.10 3.35 7.52
N ASN A 180 -7.90 3.49 6.94
CA ASN A 180 -6.70 3.93 7.64
C ASN A 180 -6.34 5.39 7.35
N ASP A 181 -7.11 6.11 6.53
CA ASP A 181 -6.79 7.47 6.04
C ASP A 181 -5.36 7.53 5.48
N SER A 182 -5.10 6.78 4.42
CA SER A 182 -3.77 6.70 3.80
C SER A 182 -3.86 6.58 2.29
N GLY A 183 -2.83 7.05 1.57
CA GLY A 183 -2.74 6.91 0.12
C GLY A 183 -1.32 6.71 -0.35
N PHE A 184 -1.05 5.56 -1.00
CA PHE A 184 0.25 5.25 -1.59
C PHE A 184 0.25 5.69 -3.06
N VAL A 185 1.18 6.55 -3.45
CA VAL A 185 1.38 6.97 -4.84
C VAL A 185 2.38 6.02 -5.50
N GLY A 186 2.00 5.43 -6.63
CA GLY A 186 2.83 4.48 -7.38
C GLY A 186 3.64 5.17 -8.47
N TYR A 187 4.96 5.21 -8.30
CA TYR A 187 5.92 5.80 -9.23
C TYR A 187 6.62 4.73 -10.07
N PRO A 188 6.85 4.94 -11.38
CA PRO A 188 7.61 4.00 -12.21
C PRO A 188 9.02 3.75 -11.67
N ILE A 189 9.41 2.47 -11.54
CA ILE A 189 10.80 2.11 -11.24
C ILE A 189 11.68 2.58 -12.40
N PHE A 190 12.54 3.57 -12.15
CA PHE A 190 13.53 4.01 -13.14
C PHE A 190 14.68 3.01 -13.21
N ASP A 191 14.69 2.17 -14.26
CA ASP A 191 15.68 1.11 -14.49
C ASP A 191 17.06 1.61 -14.96
N GLY A 192 17.38 2.89 -14.72
CA GLY A 192 18.72 3.45 -14.86
C GLY A 192 19.26 3.55 -16.29
N THR A 193 18.55 3.08 -17.32
CA THR A 193 18.93 3.34 -18.72
C THR A 193 18.51 4.75 -19.13
N ALA A 194 19.26 5.73 -18.64
CA ALA A 194 19.36 7.00 -19.32
C ALA A 194 19.87 6.73 -20.74
N GLU A 195 19.01 6.89 -21.75
CA GLU A 195 19.49 7.18 -23.09
C GLU A 195 20.35 8.44 -22.99
N GLU A 196 21.67 8.29 -23.19
CA GLU A 196 22.54 9.41 -23.49
C GLU A 196 22.05 10.05 -24.80
N ASN A 197 21.18 11.06 -24.67
CA ASN A 197 20.64 11.79 -25.80
C ASN A 197 21.81 12.51 -26.54
N PRO A 198 21.90 12.39 -27.87
CA PRO A 198 23.08 12.81 -28.66
C PRO A 198 23.21 14.32 -28.88
#